data_AF-A0A838F7G3-F1
#
_entry.id   AF-A0A838F7G3-F1
#
_cell.length_a   1.000
_cell.length_b   1.000
_cell.length_c   1.000
_cell.angle_alpha   90.00
_cell.angle_beta   90.00
_cell.angle_gamma   90.00
#
_symmetry.space_group_name_H-M   'P 1'
#
loop_
_entity.id
_entity.type
_entity.pdbx_description
1 polymer ?
#
loop_
_entity_poly.entity_id
_entity_poly.type
_entity_poly.pdbx_seq_one_letter_code
_entity_poly.pdbx_strand_id
1 'polypeptide(L)'
;GNLFISGQDIGWDVWTDPADLGHATPLSQEFYNDYMFANYLGDGGTSNKPLTANTDDPIFGDLGSISINEYYGSDYFFPDDIEPNGIGLPIFYYNSNTSKVGGVRGDNGIFKTVYIAAGIEMLGSEPEKTAIIKTAYNWFYGFTGTELVPGPTDGMGQNFPNPSNDFTYIPVSGATGNLTLNITDQLGRVLFSQQVKNDATLIEVNTSRLASGVYFYRLDSGFDYGTTKSMEVVH
;
A
#
# COMPACT_ATOMS: atom_id res chain seq x y z
N GLY A 1 15.61 8.69 0.19
CA GLY A 1 15.15 8.97 1.57
C GLY A 1 13.66 8.70 1.66
N ASN A 2 13.12 8.48 2.86
CA ASN A 2 11.71 8.14 3.05
C ASN A 2 11.07 9.10 4.07
N LEU A 3 9.94 9.70 3.73
CA LEU A 3 9.28 10.72 4.54
C LEU A 3 7.77 10.46 4.64
N PHE A 4 7.27 10.27 5.85
CA PHE A 4 5.84 10.27 6.14
C PHE A 4 5.48 11.59 6.83
N ILE A 5 4.52 12.33 6.26
CA ILE A 5 3.97 13.56 6.85
C ILE A 5 2.46 13.39 7.00
N SER A 6 1.94 13.84 8.13
CA SER A 6 0.51 13.89 8.40
C SER A 6 0.21 15.10 9.26
N GLY A 7 -0.84 15.85 8.90
CA GLY A 7 -1.21 17.07 9.60
C GLY A 7 -2.27 17.85 8.82
N GLN A 8 -3.19 18.46 9.57
CA GLN A 8 -4.13 19.48 9.05
C GLN A 8 -3.44 20.85 8.94
N ASP A 9 -4.04 21.77 8.18
CA ASP A 9 -3.60 23.15 7.96
C ASP A 9 -2.20 23.35 7.35
N ILE A 10 -1.49 22.31 6.93
CA ILE A 10 -0.14 22.48 6.34
C ILE A 10 -0.24 23.28 5.04
N GLY A 11 -1.22 22.97 4.19
CA GLY A 11 -1.44 23.69 2.94
C GLY A 11 -1.96 25.10 3.18
N TRP A 12 -2.92 25.26 4.08
CA TRP A 12 -3.43 26.58 4.50
C TRP A 12 -2.30 27.51 4.95
N ASP A 13 -1.41 27.01 5.83
CA ASP A 13 -0.29 27.77 6.40
C ASP A 13 0.77 28.15 5.34
N VAL A 14 0.98 27.29 4.34
CA VAL A 14 1.95 27.51 3.26
C VAL A 14 1.43 28.45 2.15
N TRP A 15 0.11 28.54 1.96
CA TRP A 15 -0.48 29.26 0.81
C TRP A 15 -1.34 30.47 1.15
N THR A 16 -1.95 30.50 2.33
CA THR A 16 -3.00 31.48 2.65
C THR A 16 -2.72 32.31 3.88
N ASP A 17 -1.79 31.86 4.72
CA ASP A 17 -1.34 32.60 5.89
C ASP A 17 -0.87 34.01 5.47
N PRO A 18 -1.37 35.10 6.10
CA PRO A 18 -0.92 36.44 5.79
C PRO A 18 0.61 36.52 5.85
N ALA A 19 1.21 37.19 4.86
CA ALA A 19 2.66 37.32 4.69
C ALA A 19 3.44 37.80 5.95
N ASP A 20 2.74 38.29 6.97
CA ASP A 20 3.26 38.80 8.24
C ASP A 20 3.53 37.71 9.29
N LEU A 21 3.03 36.47 9.13
CA LEU A 21 3.32 35.34 10.02
C LEU A 21 4.50 34.47 9.52
N GLY A 22 4.87 34.61 8.24
CA GLY A 22 6.17 34.20 7.70
C GLY A 22 6.27 32.74 7.24
N HIS A 23 5.15 32.00 7.17
CA HIS A 23 5.11 30.59 6.78
C HIS A 23 4.92 30.38 5.26
N ALA A 24 4.23 31.31 4.59
CA ALA A 24 4.01 31.32 3.14
C ALA A 24 5.22 31.87 2.35
N THR A 25 6.33 31.12 2.34
CA THR A 25 7.55 31.46 1.60
C THR A 25 7.64 30.66 0.29
N PRO A 26 8.39 31.15 -0.71
CA PRO A 26 8.67 30.35 -1.91
C PRO A 26 9.26 28.97 -1.59
N LEU A 27 10.13 28.88 -0.57
CA LEU A 27 10.77 27.62 -0.19
C LEU A 27 9.78 26.62 0.44
N SER A 28 8.84 27.08 1.26
CA SER A 28 7.82 26.21 1.84
C SER A 28 6.81 25.74 0.80
N GLN A 29 6.48 26.59 -0.17
CA GLN A 29 5.67 26.24 -1.34
C GLN A 29 6.38 25.21 -2.24
N GLU A 30 7.67 25.43 -2.54
CA GLU A 30 8.51 24.46 -3.26
C GLU A 30 8.60 23.13 -2.52
N PHE A 31 8.79 23.14 -1.19
CA PHE A 31 8.78 21.91 -0.40
C PHE A 31 7.45 21.15 -0.52
N TYR A 32 6.34 21.87 -0.40
CA TYR A 32 4.99 21.29 -0.53
C TYR A 32 4.77 20.68 -1.92
N ASN A 33 5.15 21.40 -2.98
CA ASN A 33 4.95 20.96 -4.35
C ASN A 33 5.91 19.85 -4.78
N ASP A 34 7.20 19.96 -4.46
CA ASP A 34 8.25 19.11 -5.03
C ASP A 34 8.66 17.94 -4.14
N TYR A 35 8.48 18.06 -2.81
CA TYR A 35 8.85 17.01 -1.85
C TYR A 35 7.64 16.28 -1.28
N MET A 36 6.50 16.95 -1.11
CA MET A 36 5.24 16.32 -0.72
C MET A 36 4.39 15.89 -1.93
N PHE A 37 4.76 16.33 -3.14
CA PHE A 37 4.07 16.03 -4.39
C PHE A 37 2.59 16.41 -4.38
N ALA A 38 2.24 17.52 -3.72
CA ALA A 38 0.86 17.98 -3.59
C ALA A 38 0.72 19.45 -4.02
N ASN A 39 -0.46 19.82 -4.51
CA ASN A 39 -0.91 21.22 -4.56
C ASN A 39 -2.05 21.40 -3.55
N TYR A 40 -2.08 22.56 -2.92
CA TYR A 40 -3.16 22.95 -2.03
C TYR A 40 -4.35 23.47 -2.86
N LEU A 41 -5.55 22.96 -2.58
CA LEU A 41 -6.78 23.39 -3.24
C LEU A 41 -7.66 24.25 -2.34
N GLY A 42 -7.65 23.99 -1.03
CA GLY A 42 -8.45 24.78 -0.11
C GLY A 42 -8.44 24.24 1.31
N ASP A 43 -8.87 25.15 2.19
CA ASP A 43 -9.01 24.90 3.61
C ASP A 43 -10.07 23.81 3.83
N GLY A 44 -9.71 22.82 4.63
CA GLY A 44 -10.55 21.70 4.95
C GLY A 44 -11.78 22.09 5.78
N GLY A 45 -12.59 21.10 6.10
CA GLY A 45 -13.72 21.31 7.00
C GLY A 45 -14.36 19.99 7.40
N THR A 46 -15.41 20.04 8.21
CA THR A 46 -16.10 18.85 8.75
C THR A 46 -16.67 17.91 7.68
N SER A 47 -16.76 18.35 6.42
CA SER A 47 -17.07 17.50 5.27
C SER A 47 -15.92 16.61 4.81
N ASN A 48 -14.68 16.91 5.17
CA ASN A 48 -13.48 16.22 4.68
C ASN A 48 -13.19 14.97 5.52
N LYS A 49 -14.13 14.03 5.52
CA LYS A 49 -14.06 12.71 6.16
C LYS A 49 -15.18 11.80 5.65
N PRO A 50 -15.02 10.47 5.62
CA PRO A 50 -13.81 9.71 5.96
C PRO A 50 -12.75 9.79 4.86
N LEU A 51 -11.54 9.26 5.10
CA LEU A 51 -10.60 8.92 4.03
C LEU A 51 -11.01 7.59 3.42
N THR A 52 -11.22 7.54 2.12
CA THR A 52 -11.46 6.30 1.36
C THR A 52 -10.26 6.01 0.49
N ALA A 53 -9.68 4.82 0.60
CA ALA A 53 -8.55 4.40 -0.22
C ALA A 53 -8.88 4.50 -1.72
N ASN A 54 -7.94 5.02 -2.49
CA ASN A 54 -7.99 4.95 -3.94
C ASN A 54 -7.72 3.50 -4.37
N THR A 55 -8.73 2.76 -4.81
CA THR A 55 -8.58 1.34 -5.18
C THR A 55 -7.69 1.12 -6.41
N ASP A 56 -7.47 2.16 -7.21
CA ASP A 56 -6.51 2.11 -8.33
C ASP A 56 -5.06 2.28 -7.85
N ASP A 57 -4.85 2.71 -6.60
CA ASP A 57 -3.52 2.80 -6.02
C ASP A 57 -3.04 1.42 -5.56
N PRO A 58 -1.92 0.92 -6.11
CA PRO A 58 -1.43 -0.41 -5.79
C PRO A 58 -0.92 -0.61 -4.35
N ILE A 59 -0.61 0.48 -3.64
CA ILE A 59 0.06 0.40 -2.34
C ILE A 59 -0.95 0.57 -1.21
N PHE A 60 -1.84 1.55 -1.34
CA PHE A 60 -2.81 1.92 -0.30
C PHE A 60 -4.25 1.48 -0.63
N GLY A 61 -4.51 0.97 -1.84
CA GLY A 61 -5.86 0.70 -2.35
C GLY A 61 -6.69 -0.31 -1.54
N ASP A 62 -6.03 -1.23 -0.83
CA ASP A 62 -6.70 -2.26 -0.02
C ASP A 62 -7.07 -1.81 1.40
N LEU A 63 -6.75 -0.57 1.79
CA LEU A 63 -7.00 -0.07 3.15
C LEU A 63 -8.46 0.28 3.44
N GLY A 64 -9.33 0.27 2.41
CA GLY A 64 -10.76 0.56 2.57
C GLY A 64 -11.04 2.00 3.04
N SER A 65 -12.06 2.17 3.88
CA SER A 65 -12.42 3.48 4.43
C SER A 65 -11.95 3.62 5.87
N ILE A 66 -11.30 4.75 6.16
CA ILE A 66 -10.71 5.09 7.44
C ILE A 66 -11.42 6.31 8.01
N SER A 67 -11.93 6.17 9.22
CA SER A 67 -12.59 7.26 9.93
C SER A 67 -11.62 8.41 10.25
N ILE A 68 -12.14 9.64 10.23
CA ILE A 68 -11.43 10.83 10.74
C ILE A 68 -12.31 11.48 11.80
N ASN A 69 -11.73 11.69 12.96
CA ASN A 69 -12.32 12.23 14.17
C ASN A 69 -11.99 13.71 14.32
N GLU A 70 -12.93 14.47 14.87
CA GLU A 70 -12.73 15.87 15.26
C GLU A 70 -11.96 15.93 16.59
N TYR A 71 -10.70 15.49 16.58
CA TYR A 71 -9.87 15.31 17.78
C TYR A 71 -9.74 16.60 18.60
N TYR A 72 -9.64 17.74 17.92
CA TYR A 72 -9.56 19.07 18.54
C TYR A 72 -10.92 19.79 18.66
N GLY A 73 -12.02 19.09 18.35
CA GLY A 73 -13.37 19.67 18.25
C GLY A 73 -13.72 20.14 16.84
N SER A 74 -15.02 20.30 16.57
CA SER A 74 -15.55 20.61 15.23
C SER A 74 -15.07 21.94 14.67
N ASP A 75 -14.79 22.90 15.54
CA ASP A 75 -14.32 24.25 15.17
C ASP A 75 -12.82 24.27 14.79
N TYR A 76 -12.08 23.18 15.02
CA TYR A 76 -10.64 23.06 14.77
C TYR A 76 -10.32 21.83 13.90
N PHE A 77 -11.16 21.62 12.88
CA PHE A 77 -11.11 20.50 11.96
C PHE A 77 -10.90 21.00 10.53
N PHE A 78 -9.65 21.05 10.10
CA PHE A 78 -9.22 21.65 8.83
C PHE A 78 -8.30 20.73 8.01
N PRO A 79 -8.69 19.46 7.77
CA PRO A 79 -7.86 18.60 6.94
C PRO A 79 -7.92 19.08 5.49
N ASP A 80 -6.80 19.61 4.99
CA ASP A 80 -6.70 20.31 3.70
C ASP A 80 -7.27 19.49 2.55
N ASP A 81 -7.90 20.16 1.59
CA ASP A 81 -8.16 19.58 0.27
C ASP A 81 -6.93 19.80 -0.61
N ILE A 82 -6.42 18.71 -1.19
CA ILE A 82 -5.19 18.71 -1.97
C ILE A 82 -5.42 18.08 -3.35
N GLU A 83 -4.44 18.21 -4.23
CA GLU A 83 -4.33 17.39 -5.45
C GLU A 83 -2.89 16.90 -5.63
N PRO A 84 -2.67 15.79 -6.35
CA PRO A 84 -1.33 15.35 -6.68
C PRO A 84 -0.63 16.33 -7.62
N ASN A 85 0.64 16.62 -7.37
CA ASN A 85 1.50 17.43 -8.23
C ASN A 85 2.55 16.56 -8.93
N GLY A 86 2.72 16.78 -10.24
CA GLY A 86 3.70 16.07 -11.06
C GLY A 86 3.54 14.56 -11.02
N ILE A 87 4.49 13.87 -10.36
CA ILE A 87 4.50 12.40 -10.23
C ILE A 87 3.74 11.89 -9.00
N GLY A 88 3.15 12.78 -8.20
CA GLY A 88 2.31 12.42 -7.08
C GLY A 88 1.12 11.58 -7.53
N LEU A 89 0.75 10.59 -6.72
CA LEU A 89 -0.41 9.74 -6.94
C LEU A 89 -1.37 9.84 -5.75
N PRO A 90 -2.68 10.00 -6.00
CA PRO A 90 -3.66 10.08 -4.93
C PRO A 90 -3.82 8.70 -4.29
N ILE A 91 -3.76 8.64 -2.96
CA ILE A 91 -3.90 7.40 -2.18
C ILE A 91 -5.20 7.37 -1.36
N PHE A 92 -5.77 8.53 -1.05
CA PHE A 92 -7.04 8.64 -0.35
C PHE A 92 -7.91 9.78 -0.89
N TYR A 93 -9.22 9.56 -0.90
CA TYR A 93 -10.24 10.55 -1.23
C TYR A 93 -11.19 10.78 -0.06
N TYR A 94 -11.61 12.02 0.18
CA TYR A 94 -12.67 12.30 1.14
C TYR A 94 -14.04 11.86 0.59
N ASN A 95 -14.83 11.14 1.38
CA ASN A 95 -16.16 10.64 1.01
C ASN A 95 -16.19 9.85 -0.31
N SER A 96 -15.10 9.16 -0.66
CA SER A 96 -14.96 8.48 -1.95
C SER A 96 -15.12 9.40 -3.19
N ASN A 97 -15.02 10.72 -3.00
CA ASN A 97 -15.10 11.70 -4.09
C ASN A 97 -13.72 11.91 -4.69
N THR A 98 -13.50 11.46 -5.92
CA THR A 98 -12.20 11.54 -6.61
C THR A 98 -11.70 12.96 -6.88
N SER A 99 -12.57 13.97 -6.72
CA SER A 99 -12.19 15.39 -6.77
C SER A 99 -11.78 15.98 -5.42
N LYS A 100 -11.75 15.18 -4.35
CA LYS A 100 -11.41 15.59 -2.99
C LYS A 100 -10.32 14.68 -2.45
N VAL A 101 -9.05 15.03 -2.63
CA VAL A 101 -7.92 14.16 -2.24
C VAL A 101 -7.53 14.49 -0.80
N GLY A 102 -7.37 13.46 0.02
CA GLY A 102 -6.94 13.57 1.42
C GLY A 102 -5.56 12.96 1.70
N GLY A 103 -4.93 12.38 0.68
CA GLY A 103 -3.55 11.90 0.79
C GLY A 103 -2.92 11.62 -0.57
N VAL A 104 -1.61 11.86 -0.64
CA VAL A 104 -0.79 11.66 -1.84
C VAL A 104 0.47 10.88 -1.46
N ARG A 105 0.94 10.02 -2.37
CA ARG A 105 2.29 9.45 -2.31
C ARG A 105 3.08 9.86 -3.55
N GLY A 106 4.40 9.93 -3.44
CA GLY A 106 5.28 10.15 -4.59
C GLY A 106 6.59 9.38 -4.48
N ASP A 107 7.11 8.97 -5.63
CA ASP A 107 8.36 8.21 -5.78
C ASP A 107 9.04 8.62 -7.09
N ASN A 108 10.15 9.36 -6.98
CA ASN A 108 10.96 9.76 -8.14
C ASN A 108 12.18 8.85 -8.38
N GLY A 109 12.27 7.71 -7.68
CA GLY A 109 13.42 6.82 -7.70
C GLY A 109 14.60 7.25 -6.81
N ILE A 110 14.55 8.44 -6.20
CA ILE A 110 15.57 8.96 -5.27
C ILE A 110 15.02 9.02 -3.84
N PHE A 111 13.77 9.46 -3.68
CA PHE A 111 13.06 9.48 -2.41
C PHE A 111 11.57 9.15 -2.58
N LYS A 112 10.98 8.71 -1.49
CA LYS A 112 9.54 8.44 -1.37
C LYS A 112 8.93 9.31 -0.30
N THR A 113 7.74 9.82 -0.58
CA THR A 113 6.95 10.57 0.38
C THR A 113 5.53 10.03 0.45
N VAL A 114 4.96 10.01 1.64
CA VAL A 114 3.53 9.86 1.88
C VAL A 114 3.08 11.08 2.67
N TYR A 115 2.08 11.80 2.15
CA TYR A 115 1.45 12.92 2.82
C TYR A 115 -0.03 12.64 3.02
N ILE A 116 -0.51 12.76 4.25
CA ILE A 116 -1.93 12.70 4.63
C ILE A 116 -2.35 14.08 5.16
N ALA A 117 -3.37 14.69 4.54
CA ALA A 117 -3.82 16.04 4.87
C ALA A 117 -4.63 16.11 6.18
N ALA A 118 -4.97 14.96 6.77
CA ALA A 118 -5.46 14.88 8.15
C ALA A 118 -4.31 14.59 9.11
N GLY A 119 -4.42 15.11 10.34
CA GLY A 119 -3.50 14.76 11.43
C GLY A 119 -3.65 13.31 11.88
N ILE A 120 -2.54 12.70 12.33
CA ILE A 120 -2.49 11.27 12.65
C ILE A 120 -3.33 10.93 13.89
N GLU A 121 -3.46 11.89 14.79
CA GLU A 121 -4.35 11.87 15.96
C GLU A 121 -5.82 11.87 15.55
N MET A 122 -6.16 12.50 14.42
CA MET A 122 -7.52 12.58 13.88
C MET A 122 -7.94 11.30 13.17
N LEU A 123 -7.01 10.50 12.66
CA LEU A 123 -7.34 9.19 12.09
C LEU A 123 -8.04 8.32 13.13
N GLY A 124 -8.79 7.31 12.65
CA GLY A 124 -9.70 6.48 13.44
C GLY A 124 -9.12 5.72 14.63
N SER A 125 -9.47 4.46 14.73
CA SER A 125 -8.96 3.53 15.72
C SER A 125 -7.46 3.26 15.56
N GLU A 126 -6.83 2.71 16.61
CA GLU A 126 -5.43 2.29 16.57
C GLU A 126 -5.13 1.29 15.42
N PRO A 127 -5.99 0.30 15.11
CA PRO A 127 -5.82 -0.53 13.91
C PRO A 127 -5.79 0.26 12.59
N GLU A 128 -6.69 1.23 12.40
CA GLU A 128 -6.72 2.07 11.19
C GLU A 128 -5.43 2.89 11.05
N LYS A 129 -4.96 3.51 12.13
CA LYS A 129 -3.68 4.24 12.18
C LYS A 129 -2.51 3.34 11.83
N THR A 130 -2.45 2.18 12.49
CA THR A 130 -1.40 1.18 12.28
C THR A 130 -1.37 0.72 10.83
N ALA A 131 -2.52 0.50 10.20
CA ALA A 131 -2.60 0.07 8.82
C ALA A 131 -1.96 1.08 7.85
N ILE A 132 -2.29 2.38 7.96
CA ILE A 132 -1.68 3.42 7.11
C ILE A 132 -0.17 3.49 7.31
N ILE A 133 0.29 3.58 8.58
CA ILE A 133 1.71 3.73 8.90
C ILE A 133 2.49 2.50 8.42
N LYS A 134 1.95 1.30 8.66
CA LYS A 134 2.57 0.05 8.24
C LYS A 134 2.65 -0.06 6.73
N THR A 135 1.59 0.29 6.00
CA THR A 135 1.61 0.30 4.52
C THR A 135 2.65 1.27 3.98
N ALA A 136 2.74 2.48 4.53
CA ALA A 136 3.78 3.44 4.16
C ALA A 136 5.19 2.90 4.47
N TYR A 137 5.39 2.32 5.66
CA TYR A 137 6.67 1.72 6.06
C TYR A 137 7.09 0.58 5.12
N ASN A 138 6.19 -0.35 4.83
CA ASN A 138 6.47 -1.47 3.93
C ASN A 138 6.83 -0.99 2.53
N TRP A 139 6.12 0.01 2.01
CA TRP A 139 6.42 0.59 0.70
C TRP A 139 7.76 1.34 0.66
N PHE A 140 8.11 2.03 1.74
CA PHE A 140 9.36 2.78 1.87
C PHE A 140 10.60 1.90 1.79
N TYR A 141 10.61 0.81 2.55
CA TYR A 141 11.80 -0.04 2.68
C TYR A 141 11.75 -1.28 1.78
N GLY A 142 10.60 -1.57 1.19
CA GLY A 142 10.30 -2.93 0.74
C GLY A 142 10.25 -3.88 1.94
N PHE A 143 9.76 -5.10 1.73
CA PHE A 143 9.89 -6.14 2.75
C PHE A 143 11.34 -6.64 2.81
N THR A 144 12.17 -6.01 3.64
CA THR A 144 13.55 -6.42 3.93
C THR A 144 13.70 -6.93 5.37
N GLY A 145 12.90 -7.92 5.78
CA GLY A 145 13.04 -8.51 7.12
C GLY A 145 12.00 -9.57 7.46
N THR A 146 12.43 -10.61 8.17
CA THR A 146 11.70 -11.83 8.54
C THR A 146 10.60 -11.65 9.61
N GLU A 147 10.17 -10.42 9.90
CA GLU A 147 9.12 -10.16 10.87
C GLU A 147 7.78 -10.02 10.13
N LEU A 148 7.13 -11.17 9.93
CA LEU A 148 5.85 -11.29 9.25
C LEU A 148 4.73 -10.82 10.18
N VAL A 149 4.11 -9.70 9.82
CA VAL A 149 2.69 -9.49 10.13
C VAL A 149 1.93 -10.11 8.97
N PRO A 150 1.07 -11.12 9.19
CA PRO A 150 0.50 -11.96 8.12
C PRO A 150 -0.15 -11.13 7.01
N GLY A 151 0.46 -11.13 5.82
CA GLY A 151 -0.12 -10.63 4.58
C GLY A 151 -0.97 -11.69 3.87
N PRO A 152 -1.75 -11.32 2.83
CA PRO A 152 -2.55 -12.27 2.04
C PRO A 152 -1.71 -13.35 1.35
N THR A 153 -0.40 -13.13 1.19
CA THR A 153 0.55 -14.11 0.64
C THR A 153 1.18 -15.04 1.70
N ASP A 154 0.92 -14.82 2.99
CA ASP A 154 1.51 -15.61 4.09
C ASP A 154 0.72 -16.87 4.44
N GLY A 155 -0.52 -16.98 3.95
CA GLY A 155 -1.35 -18.16 4.13
C GLY A 155 -0.97 -19.36 3.27
N MET A 156 0.12 -19.29 2.50
CA MET A 156 0.54 -20.37 1.61
C MET A 156 1.21 -21.50 2.39
N GLY A 157 0.66 -22.70 2.31
CA GLY A 157 1.18 -23.89 2.96
C GLY A 157 2.08 -24.75 2.06
N GLN A 158 2.56 -25.86 2.63
CA GLN A 158 3.40 -26.82 1.92
C GLN A 158 2.57 -27.60 0.89
N ASN A 159 3.11 -27.80 -0.31
CA ASN A 159 2.45 -28.56 -1.35
C ASN A 159 2.30 -30.04 -0.96
N PHE A 160 1.23 -30.69 -1.39
CA PHE A 160 0.99 -32.12 -1.23
C PHE A 160 0.39 -32.76 -2.50
N PRO A 161 0.90 -33.93 -2.95
CA PRO A 161 2.07 -34.63 -2.42
C PRO A 161 3.40 -33.89 -2.70
N ASN A 162 4.39 -34.11 -1.82
CA ASN A 162 5.76 -33.69 -2.03
C ASN A 162 6.69 -34.84 -1.60
N PRO A 163 7.41 -35.52 -2.51
CA PRO A 163 7.53 -35.22 -3.94
C PRO A 163 6.23 -35.43 -4.73
N SER A 164 6.09 -34.69 -5.82
CA SER A 164 4.96 -34.73 -6.76
C SER A 164 5.34 -35.46 -8.05
N ASN A 165 4.37 -36.02 -8.76
CA ASN A 165 4.58 -36.62 -10.09
C ASN A 165 3.83 -35.78 -11.15
N ASP A 166 2.54 -36.02 -11.35
CA ASP A 166 1.75 -35.28 -12.36
C ASP A 166 1.13 -33.98 -11.83
N PHE A 167 0.76 -33.96 -10.55
CA PHE A 167 0.13 -32.82 -9.90
C PHE A 167 0.52 -32.70 -8.43
N THR A 168 0.43 -31.49 -7.92
CA THR A 168 0.45 -31.19 -6.49
C THR A 168 -0.59 -30.13 -6.14
N TYR A 169 -1.03 -30.11 -4.89
CA TYR A 169 -1.92 -29.09 -4.37
C TYR A 169 -1.20 -28.22 -3.35
N ILE A 170 -1.41 -26.92 -3.38
CA ILE A 170 -0.87 -25.95 -2.43
C ILE A 170 -2.05 -25.40 -1.62
N PRO A 171 -2.14 -25.67 -0.30
CA PRO A 171 -3.16 -25.08 0.54
C PRO A 171 -2.85 -23.60 0.72
N VAL A 172 -3.89 -22.75 0.68
CA VAL A 172 -3.78 -21.31 0.87
C VAL A 172 -4.87 -20.84 1.82
N SER A 173 -4.58 -19.86 2.66
CA SER A 173 -5.59 -19.19 3.50
C SER A 173 -5.55 -17.68 3.26
N GLY A 174 -6.72 -17.05 3.17
CA GLY A 174 -6.80 -15.59 2.99
C GLY A 174 -6.34 -15.12 1.60
N ALA A 175 -6.54 -15.93 0.57
CA ALA A 175 -6.22 -15.56 -0.81
C ALA A 175 -7.19 -14.48 -1.32
N THR A 176 -6.88 -13.21 -1.08
CA THR A 176 -7.68 -12.07 -1.55
C THR A 176 -6.83 -11.10 -2.36
N GLY A 177 -7.40 -10.52 -3.41
CA GLY A 177 -6.73 -9.58 -4.29
C GLY A 177 -6.10 -10.23 -5.53
N ASN A 178 -5.27 -9.47 -6.25
CA ASN A 178 -4.63 -9.92 -7.48
C ASN A 178 -3.38 -10.77 -7.17
N LEU A 179 -3.59 -12.03 -6.80
CA LEU A 179 -2.52 -12.96 -6.44
C LEU A 179 -2.07 -13.83 -7.64
N THR A 180 -0.76 -13.98 -7.78
CA THR A 180 -0.12 -14.85 -8.79
C THR A 180 0.80 -15.85 -8.10
N LEU A 181 0.60 -17.14 -8.38
CA LEU A 181 1.54 -18.20 -8.02
C LEU A 181 2.64 -18.26 -9.07
N ASN A 182 3.90 -18.13 -8.63
CA ASN A 182 5.07 -18.29 -9.48
C ASN A 182 5.89 -19.50 -9.01
N ILE A 183 6.29 -20.35 -9.96
CA ILE A 183 7.20 -21.48 -9.73
C ILE A 183 8.49 -21.21 -10.47
N THR A 184 9.60 -21.42 -9.77
CA THR A 184 10.95 -21.10 -10.23
C THR A 184 11.88 -22.29 -10.06
N ASP A 185 12.95 -22.33 -10.86
CA ASP A 185 14.06 -23.26 -10.66
C ASP A 185 15.09 -22.73 -9.64
N GLN A 186 16.14 -23.52 -9.41
CA GLN A 186 17.27 -23.17 -8.54
C GLN A 186 18.06 -21.91 -8.96
N LEU A 187 17.85 -21.40 -10.17
CA LEU A 187 18.46 -20.16 -10.66
C LEU A 187 17.47 -18.97 -10.57
N GLY A 188 16.27 -19.19 -10.01
CA GLY A 188 15.22 -18.18 -9.88
C GLY A 188 14.45 -17.90 -11.17
N ARG A 189 14.62 -18.71 -12.22
CA ARG A 189 13.90 -18.52 -13.49
C ARG A 189 12.46 -18.99 -13.33
N VAL A 190 11.49 -18.15 -13.67
CA VAL A 190 10.05 -18.50 -13.63
C VAL A 190 9.73 -19.50 -14.73
N LEU A 191 9.27 -20.68 -14.35
CA LEU A 191 8.90 -21.77 -15.26
C LEU A 191 7.39 -21.91 -15.41
N PHE A 192 6.63 -21.49 -14.40
CA PHE A 192 5.17 -21.52 -14.40
C PHE A 192 4.63 -20.34 -13.61
N SER A 193 3.55 -19.75 -14.11
CA SER A 193 2.86 -18.63 -13.49
C SER A 193 1.35 -18.82 -13.66
N GLN A 194 0.60 -18.66 -12.58
CA GLN A 194 -0.84 -18.85 -12.56
C GLN A 194 -1.52 -17.85 -11.65
N GLN A 195 -2.57 -17.21 -12.15
CA GLN A 195 -3.40 -16.34 -11.33
C GLN A 195 -4.24 -17.16 -10.36
N VAL A 196 -4.24 -16.75 -9.09
CA VAL A 196 -4.96 -17.39 -8.00
C VAL A 196 -6.34 -16.74 -7.89
N LYS A 197 -7.37 -17.58 -7.76
CA LYS A 197 -8.74 -17.09 -7.57
C LYS A 197 -8.89 -16.49 -6.18
N ASN A 198 -9.69 -15.44 -6.06
CA ASN A 198 -10.12 -14.94 -4.75
C ASN A 198 -10.78 -16.06 -3.95
N ASP A 199 -10.53 -16.05 -2.64
CA ASP A 199 -10.99 -17.01 -1.64
C ASP A 199 -10.58 -18.46 -1.92
N ALA A 200 -9.57 -18.68 -2.77
CA ALA A 200 -9.01 -20.00 -2.98
C ALA A 200 -8.43 -20.57 -1.67
N THR A 201 -8.87 -21.77 -1.32
CA THR A 201 -8.31 -22.53 -0.19
C THR A 201 -7.26 -23.55 -0.64
N LEU A 202 -7.22 -23.83 -1.95
CA LEU A 202 -6.35 -24.82 -2.56
C LEU A 202 -6.03 -24.42 -4.01
N ILE A 203 -4.75 -24.49 -4.39
CA ILE A 203 -4.27 -24.29 -5.76
C ILE A 203 -3.77 -25.63 -6.30
N GLU A 204 -4.32 -26.08 -7.43
CA GLU A 204 -3.80 -27.22 -8.17
C GLU A 204 -2.69 -26.77 -9.12
N VAL A 205 -1.56 -27.48 -9.08
CA VAL A 205 -0.39 -27.26 -9.94
C VAL A 205 -0.12 -28.51 -10.74
N ASN A 206 -0.07 -28.38 -12.06
CA ASN A 206 0.35 -29.45 -12.96
C ASN A 206 1.88 -29.49 -13.05
N THR A 207 2.48 -30.57 -12.55
CA THR A 207 3.93 -30.78 -12.52
C THR A 207 4.44 -31.69 -13.64
N SER A 208 3.55 -32.28 -14.45
CA SER A 208 3.91 -33.22 -15.55
C SER A 208 4.87 -32.68 -16.62
N ARG A 209 5.03 -31.35 -16.69
CA ARG A 209 5.92 -30.67 -17.65
C ARG A 209 7.22 -30.17 -17.02
N LEU A 210 7.39 -30.33 -15.71
CA LEU A 210 8.61 -29.99 -15.01
C LEU A 210 9.54 -31.19 -15.03
N ALA A 211 10.84 -31.01 -15.23
CA ALA A 211 11.78 -32.12 -15.09
C ALA A 211 11.88 -32.56 -13.62
N SER A 212 12.31 -33.79 -13.35
CA SER A 212 12.57 -34.21 -11.96
C SER A 212 13.62 -33.31 -11.31
N GLY A 213 13.35 -32.83 -10.10
CA GLY A 213 14.21 -31.86 -9.42
C GLY A 213 13.50 -31.04 -8.35
N VAL A 214 14.23 -30.09 -7.79
CA VAL A 214 13.74 -29.16 -6.76
C VAL A 214 13.36 -27.83 -7.39
N TYR A 215 12.19 -27.33 -7.04
CA TYR A 215 11.64 -26.06 -7.47
C TYR A 215 11.22 -25.24 -6.26
N PHE A 216 11.05 -23.94 -6.48
CA PHE A 216 10.60 -23.00 -5.46
C PHE A 216 9.34 -22.31 -5.93
N TYR A 217 8.35 -22.19 -5.05
CA TYR A 217 7.10 -21.51 -5.36
C TYR A 217 6.78 -20.44 -4.32
N ARG A 218 6.09 -19.38 -4.79
CA ARG A 218 5.65 -18.25 -3.96
C ARG A 218 4.38 -17.60 -4.53
N LEU A 219 3.60 -16.97 -3.66
CA LEU A 219 2.53 -16.05 -4.07
C LEU A 219 3.09 -14.63 -4.20
N ASP A 220 2.57 -13.91 -5.18
CA ASP A 220 2.97 -12.56 -5.56
C ASP A 220 1.70 -11.71 -5.76
N SER A 221 1.56 -10.62 -5.02
CA SER A 221 0.45 -9.67 -5.16
C SER A 221 0.81 -8.46 -6.03
N GLY A 222 2.03 -8.40 -6.58
CA GLY A 222 2.62 -7.24 -7.25
C GLY A 222 3.37 -6.30 -6.29
N PHE A 223 3.06 -6.34 -4.99
CA PHE A 223 3.64 -5.45 -3.97
C PHE A 223 4.12 -6.21 -2.72
N ASP A 224 3.66 -7.44 -2.53
CA ASP A 224 4.09 -8.38 -1.50
C ASP A 224 4.60 -9.67 -2.14
N TYR A 225 5.73 -10.17 -1.63
CA TYR A 225 6.26 -11.48 -1.97
C TYR A 225 6.11 -12.36 -0.74
N GLY A 226 5.17 -13.30 -0.79
CA GLY A 226 4.96 -14.23 0.32
C GLY A 226 6.15 -15.14 0.57
N THR A 227 6.05 -15.91 1.65
CA THR A 227 7.04 -16.94 1.98
C THR A 227 7.32 -17.86 0.78
N THR A 228 8.61 -18.11 0.50
CA THR A 228 9.00 -19.06 -0.54
C THR A 228 9.07 -20.46 0.06
N LYS A 229 8.51 -21.45 -0.65
CA LYS A 229 8.57 -22.86 -0.25
C LYS A 229 9.17 -23.70 -1.37
N SER A 230 9.81 -24.80 -1.01
CA SER A 230 10.35 -25.75 -1.98
C SER A 230 9.35 -26.86 -2.27
N MET A 231 9.39 -27.39 -3.50
CA MET A 231 8.71 -28.62 -3.90
C MET A 231 9.66 -29.50 -4.69
N GLU A 232 9.48 -30.81 -4.58
CA GLU A 232 10.21 -31.81 -5.35
C GLU A 232 9.27 -32.45 -6.38
N VAL A 233 9.78 -32.63 -7.59
CA VAL A 233 9.09 -33.33 -8.70
C VAL A 233 9.88 -34.58 -9.03
N VAL A 234 9.19 -35.72 -9.15
CA VAL A 234 9.73 -37.04 -9.49
C VAL A 234 8.86 -37.66 -10.58
N HIS A 235 9.49 -38.17 -11.65
CA HIS A 235 8.83 -38.85 -12.77
C HIS A 235 9.37 -40.26 -12.92
#